data_AF-A0A3D3NYJ1-F1
#
_entry.id   AF-A0A3D3NYJ1-F1
#
_cell.length_a   1.000
_cell.length_b   1.000
_cell.length_c   1.000
_cell.angle_alpha   90.00
_cell.angle_beta   90.00
_cell.angle_gamma   90.00
#
_symmetry.space_group_name_H-M   'P 1'
#
loop_
_entity.id
_entity.type
_entity.pdbx_description
1 polymer ?
#
loop_
_entity_poly.entity_id
_entity_poly.type
_entity_poly.pdbx_seq_one_letter_code
_entity_poly.pdbx_strand_id
1 'polypeptide(L)'
;MKLTKALKLKNQLAGDVTTLKDRLTKQNSRAASVPFDYDSRQVLADLRTKLDDLVKVKASIAVANAAQYERIFRLAEIKGLVALLKSLDVRQGVFKEGGSYMQAAFEVEYIAQIKKAEVDQLVAELEAEIITLQDALDEFNHTHSVAQAA
;
A
#
# COMPACT_ATOMS: atom_id res chain seq x y z
N MET A 1 2.15 -7.84 -22.52
CA MET A 1 0.97 -8.06 -21.64
C MET A 1 0.57 -6.72 -21.03
N LYS A 2 -0.72 -6.41 -20.80
CA LYS A 2 -1.11 -5.13 -20.16
C LYS A 2 -0.60 -5.05 -18.72
N LEU A 3 -0.21 -3.85 -18.26
CA LEU A 3 0.34 -3.65 -16.91
C LEU A 3 -0.65 -4.07 -15.81
N THR A 4 -1.94 -3.74 -15.94
CA THR A 4 -3.00 -4.29 -15.06
C THR A 4 -3.00 -5.82 -14.99
N LYS A 5 -2.86 -6.51 -16.13
CA LYS A 5 -2.78 -7.98 -16.16
C LYS A 5 -1.49 -8.49 -15.51
N ALA A 6 -0.38 -7.77 -15.68
CA ALA A 6 0.89 -8.08 -15.01
C ALA A 6 0.79 -7.94 -13.49
N LEU A 7 0.15 -6.89 -12.99
CA LEU A 7 -0.10 -6.67 -11.57
C LEU A 7 -0.95 -7.80 -10.96
N LYS A 8 -2.00 -8.25 -11.68
CA LYS A 8 -2.81 -9.40 -11.28
C LYS A 8 -1.98 -10.69 -11.24
N LEU A 9 -1.18 -10.95 -12.29
CA LEU A 9 -0.31 -12.12 -12.36
C LEU A 9 0.73 -12.13 -11.22
N LYS A 10 1.33 -10.98 -10.90
CA LYS A 10 2.25 -10.83 -9.75
C LYS A 10 1.59 -11.26 -8.45
N ASN A 11 0.34 -10.83 -8.20
CA ASN A 11 -0.39 -11.17 -6.97
C ASN A 11 -0.73 -12.67 -6.94
N GLN A 12 -1.14 -13.25 -8.07
CA GLN A 12 -1.38 -14.69 -8.17
C GLN A 12 -0.10 -15.50 -7.90
N LEU A 13 1.01 -15.16 -8.54
CA LEU A 13 2.30 -15.83 -8.33
C LEU A 13 2.79 -15.68 -6.88
N ALA A 14 2.58 -14.53 -6.24
CA ALA A 14 2.89 -14.36 -4.83
C ALA A 14 2.04 -15.28 -3.92
N GLY A 15 0.76 -15.47 -4.26
CA GLY A 15 -0.12 -16.43 -3.62
C GLY A 15 0.37 -17.88 -3.79
N ASP A 16 0.62 -18.29 -5.03
CA ASP A 16 1.17 -19.63 -5.37
C ASP A 16 2.46 -19.93 -4.59
N VAL A 17 3.40 -18.97 -4.57
CA VAL A 17 4.66 -19.08 -3.82
C VAL A 17 4.40 -19.25 -2.33
N THR A 18 3.44 -18.51 -1.76
CA THR A 18 3.08 -18.62 -0.34
C THR A 18 2.51 -20.00 -0.03
N THR A 19 1.61 -20.51 -0.87
CA THR A 19 1.03 -21.86 -0.74
C THR A 19 2.09 -22.96 -0.85
N LEU A 20 3.02 -22.86 -1.80
CA LEU A 20 4.09 -23.85 -1.98
C LEU A 20 5.08 -23.84 -0.81
N LYS A 21 5.41 -22.65 -0.27
CA LYS A 21 6.23 -22.52 0.96
C LYS A 21 5.57 -23.17 2.16
N ASP A 22 4.29 -22.90 2.38
CA ASP A 22 3.51 -23.50 3.46
C ASP A 22 3.44 -25.03 3.33
N ARG A 23 3.14 -25.52 2.12
CA ARG A 23 3.11 -26.95 1.82
C ARG A 23 4.46 -27.61 2.08
N LEU A 24 5.55 -27.05 1.57
CA LEU A 24 6.90 -27.59 1.76
C LEU A 24 7.24 -27.65 3.25
N THR A 25 6.93 -26.61 4.01
CA THR A 25 7.20 -26.55 5.45
C THR A 25 6.44 -27.64 6.21
N LYS A 26 5.17 -27.88 5.87
CA LYS A 26 4.31 -28.88 6.52
C LYS A 26 4.60 -30.33 6.10
N GLN A 27 5.14 -30.54 4.91
CA GLN A 27 5.30 -31.87 4.30
C GLN A 27 6.76 -32.34 4.23
N ASN A 28 7.75 -31.52 4.62
CA ASN A 28 9.15 -31.93 4.55
C ASN A 28 9.53 -33.01 5.57
N SER A 29 8.86 -33.03 6.73
CA SER A 29 9.13 -34.00 7.80
C SER A 29 7.84 -34.40 8.50
N ARG A 30 7.67 -35.72 8.69
CA ARG A 30 6.53 -36.34 9.38
C ARG A 30 7.00 -37.57 10.16
N ALA A 31 6.18 -38.03 11.10
CA ALA A 31 6.44 -39.30 11.78
C ALA A 31 6.44 -40.46 10.76
N ALA A 32 7.28 -41.46 10.96
CA ALA A 32 7.43 -42.58 10.02
C ALA A 32 6.13 -43.38 9.80
N SER A 33 5.19 -43.31 10.74
CA SER A 33 3.86 -43.92 10.65
C SER A 33 2.87 -43.17 9.77
N VAL A 34 3.18 -41.94 9.36
CA VAL A 34 2.29 -41.07 8.57
C VAL A 34 2.83 -40.95 7.15
N PRO A 35 2.07 -41.36 6.12
CA PRO A 35 2.49 -41.20 4.74
C PRO A 35 2.54 -39.71 4.35
N PHE A 36 3.41 -39.38 3.40
CA PHE A 36 3.46 -38.04 2.82
C PHE A 36 2.37 -37.89 1.74
N ASP A 37 1.70 -36.73 1.72
CA ASP A 37 0.70 -36.41 0.70
C ASP A 37 1.34 -35.88 -0.60
N TYR A 38 2.58 -35.38 -0.51
CA TYR A 38 3.30 -34.75 -1.61
C TYR A 38 4.79 -35.12 -1.58
N ASP A 39 5.43 -35.18 -2.74
CA ASP A 39 6.90 -35.21 -2.82
C ASP A 39 7.46 -33.80 -2.58
N SER A 40 8.10 -33.61 -1.43
CA SER A 40 8.71 -32.33 -1.04
C SER A 40 9.81 -31.87 -2.01
N ARG A 41 10.47 -32.78 -2.75
CA ARG A 41 11.45 -32.40 -3.77
C ARG A 41 10.78 -31.77 -4.98
N GLN A 42 9.65 -32.33 -5.42
CA GLN A 42 8.86 -31.75 -6.50
C GLN A 42 8.26 -30.40 -6.08
N VAL A 43 7.72 -30.30 -4.86
CA VAL A 43 7.19 -29.03 -4.32
C VAL A 43 8.28 -27.95 -4.29
N LEU A 44 9.51 -28.30 -3.93
CA LEU A 44 10.64 -27.37 -3.96
C LEU A 44 11.04 -26.96 -5.40
N ALA A 45 11.01 -27.89 -6.35
CA ALA A 45 11.27 -27.58 -7.76
C ALA A 45 10.22 -26.60 -8.31
N ASP A 46 8.92 -26.88 -8.07
CA ASP A 46 7.82 -26.03 -8.50
C ASP A 46 7.90 -24.63 -7.84
N LEU A 47 8.27 -24.58 -6.55
CA LEU A 47 8.49 -23.32 -5.83
C LEU A 47 9.59 -22.48 -6.48
N ARG A 48 10.71 -23.09 -6.88
CA ARG A 48 11.80 -22.38 -7.56
C ARG A 48 11.34 -21.81 -8.91
N THR A 49 10.67 -22.60 -9.73
CA THR A 49 10.11 -22.13 -11.00
C THR A 49 9.15 -20.96 -10.79
N LYS A 50 8.25 -21.04 -9.81
CA LYS A 50 7.32 -19.95 -9.49
C LYS A 50 8.01 -18.69 -8.95
N LEU A 51 9.12 -18.85 -8.23
CA LEU A 51 9.95 -17.72 -7.80
C LEU A 51 10.60 -17.03 -9.01
N ASP A 52 11.14 -17.79 -9.96
CA ASP A 52 11.74 -17.24 -11.17
C ASP A 52 10.70 -16.46 -12.00
N ASP A 53 9.50 -17.03 -12.19
CA ASP A 53 8.38 -16.35 -12.84
C ASP A 53 8.00 -15.05 -12.12
N LEU A 54 7.92 -15.09 -10.78
CA LEU A 54 7.59 -13.92 -9.97
C LEU A 54 8.65 -12.82 -10.10
N VAL A 55 9.93 -13.17 -10.13
CA VAL A 55 11.03 -12.22 -10.32
C VAL A 55 10.94 -11.57 -11.69
N LYS A 56 10.75 -12.36 -12.76
CA LYS A 56 10.58 -11.85 -14.12
C LYS A 56 9.43 -10.84 -14.23
N VAL A 57 8.26 -11.17 -13.68
CA VAL A 57 7.10 -10.28 -13.69
C VAL A 57 7.36 -8.99 -12.88
N LYS A 58 8.00 -9.10 -11.71
CA LYS A 58 8.37 -7.91 -10.91
C LYS A 58 9.32 -6.98 -11.67
N ALA A 59 10.32 -7.53 -12.35
CA ALA A 59 11.26 -6.75 -13.15
C ALA A 59 10.54 -6.01 -14.29
N SER A 60 9.70 -6.71 -15.07
CA SER A 60 8.94 -6.08 -16.15
C SER A 60 7.98 -4.97 -15.67
N ILE A 61 7.35 -5.16 -14.51
CA ILE A 61 6.51 -4.12 -13.88
C ILE A 61 7.35 -2.92 -13.47
N ALA A 62 8.52 -3.13 -12.85
CA ALA A 62 9.38 -2.05 -12.40
C ALA A 62 9.85 -1.17 -13.58
N VAL A 63 10.25 -1.79 -14.69
CA VAL A 63 10.62 -1.07 -15.93
C VAL A 63 9.45 -0.23 -16.46
N ALA A 64 8.25 -0.81 -16.53
CA ALA A 64 7.07 -0.06 -16.99
C ALA A 64 6.69 1.09 -16.04
N ASN A 65 6.88 0.92 -14.74
CA ASN A 65 6.56 1.93 -13.73
C ASN A 65 7.59 3.06 -13.65
N ALA A 66 8.77 2.91 -14.28
CA ALA A 66 9.86 3.88 -14.19
C ALA A 66 9.41 5.32 -14.50
N ALA A 67 8.58 5.50 -15.53
CA ALA A 67 8.06 6.80 -15.95
C ALA A 67 6.94 7.36 -15.05
N GLN A 68 6.43 6.58 -14.10
CA GLN A 68 5.33 6.98 -13.20
C GLN A 68 5.77 7.13 -11.75
N TYR A 69 7.04 6.82 -11.41
CA TYR A 69 7.50 6.91 -10.03
C TYR A 69 7.32 8.29 -9.42
N GLU A 70 7.56 9.36 -10.17
CA GLU A 70 7.30 10.72 -9.71
C GLU A 70 5.84 10.90 -9.28
N ARG A 71 4.86 10.49 -10.11
CA ARG A 71 3.44 10.54 -9.76
C ARG A 71 3.10 9.68 -8.54
N ILE A 72 3.66 8.48 -8.46
CA ILE A 72 3.43 7.56 -7.33
C ILE A 72 3.96 8.18 -6.02
N PHE A 73 5.16 8.77 -6.04
CA PHE A 73 5.73 9.42 -4.88
C PHE A 73 4.97 10.68 -4.52
N ARG A 74 4.64 11.52 -5.51
CA ARG A 74 3.80 12.72 -5.30
C ARG A 74 2.46 12.36 -4.64
N LEU A 75 1.79 11.31 -5.12
CA LEU A 75 0.56 10.80 -4.52
C LEU A 75 0.75 10.39 -3.05
N ALA A 76 1.86 9.73 -2.71
CA ALA A 76 2.17 9.34 -1.34
C ALA A 76 2.42 10.56 -0.44
N GLU A 77 3.20 11.53 -0.90
CA GLU A 77 3.49 12.76 -0.14
C GLU A 77 2.23 13.60 0.09
N ILE A 78 1.36 13.75 -0.91
CA ILE A 78 0.10 14.50 -0.75
C ILE A 78 -0.83 13.79 0.25
N LYS A 79 -0.94 12.46 0.20
CA LYS A 79 -1.71 11.71 1.20
C LYS A 79 -1.17 11.92 2.61
N GLY A 80 0.16 11.96 2.76
CA GLY A 80 0.82 12.31 4.02
C GLY A 80 0.47 13.72 4.48
N LEU A 81 0.50 14.71 3.58
CA LEU A 81 0.14 16.10 3.88
C LEU A 81 -1.34 16.24 4.29
N VAL A 82 -2.26 15.57 3.58
CA VAL A 82 -3.69 15.55 3.94
C VAL A 82 -3.88 14.95 5.34
N ALA A 83 -3.18 13.86 5.66
CA ALA A 83 -3.25 13.26 7.00
C ALA A 83 -2.75 14.23 8.08
N LEU A 84 -1.63 14.93 7.81
CA LEU A 84 -1.12 15.97 8.70
C LEU A 84 -2.14 17.10 8.90
N LEU A 85 -2.67 17.68 7.82
CA LEU A 85 -3.63 18.78 7.87
C LEU A 85 -4.89 18.40 8.66
N LYS A 86 -5.42 17.18 8.44
CA LYS A 86 -6.58 16.65 9.18
C LYS A 86 -6.29 16.43 10.67
N SER A 87 -5.02 16.29 11.05
CA SER A 87 -4.59 16.10 12.44
C SER A 87 -4.28 17.42 13.17
N LEU A 88 -4.26 18.56 12.48
CA LEU A 88 -3.95 19.85 13.10
C LEU A 88 -5.00 20.23 14.15
N ASP A 89 -4.53 20.74 15.29
CA ASP A 89 -5.38 21.42 16.25
C ASP A 89 -5.76 22.79 15.70
N VAL A 90 -7.05 22.96 15.43
CA VAL A 90 -7.64 24.16 14.82
C VAL A 90 -8.61 24.86 15.78
N ARG A 91 -8.42 24.67 17.10
CA ARG A 91 -9.19 25.36 18.13
C ARG A 91 -9.06 26.88 17.99
N GLN A 92 -10.22 27.54 17.96
CA GLN A 92 -10.35 28.99 17.89
C GLN A 92 -11.42 29.44 18.88
N GLY A 93 -11.09 30.38 19.75
CA GLY A 93 -11.98 30.91 20.78
C GLY A 93 -11.70 30.34 22.17
N VAL A 94 -12.63 30.56 23.10
CA VAL A 94 -12.45 30.22 24.51
C VAL A 94 -12.92 28.81 24.81
N PHE A 95 -12.06 28.01 25.43
CA PHE A 95 -12.32 26.63 25.86
C PHE A 95 -12.09 26.50 27.36
N LYS A 96 -12.79 25.55 28.00
CA LYS A 96 -12.55 25.19 29.40
C LYS A 96 -11.51 24.08 29.47
N GLU A 97 -10.44 24.30 30.22
CA GLU A 97 -9.40 23.32 30.51
C GLU A 97 -9.31 23.02 32.00
N GLY A 98 -8.65 21.91 32.36
CA GLY A 98 -8.66 21.39 33.74
C GLY A 98 -9.96 20.65 34.07
N GLY A 99 -10.36 20.63 35.35
CA GLY A 99 -11.57 19.93 35.80
C GLY A 99 -11.36 18.46 36.16
N SER A 100 -10.18 18.09 36.66
CA SER A 100 -9.98 16.78 37.31
C SER A 100 -10.35 16.85 38.79
N TYR A 101 -10.38 15.70 39.48
CA TYR A 101 -10.69 15.62 40.92
C TYR A 101 -9.85 16.57 41.80
N MET A 102 -8.68 17.00 41.32
CA MET A 102 -7.73 17.86 42.05
C MET A 102 -7.62 19.30 41.52
N GLN A 103 -8.32 19.70 40.45
CA GLN A 103 -8.12 21.03 39.85
C GLN A 103 -9.40 21.61 39.24
N ALA A 104 -9.76 22.83 39.66
CA ALA A 104 -10.89 23.57 39.11
C ALA A 104 -10.69 23.88 37.62
N ALA A 105 -11.77 23.86 36.84
CA ALA A 105 -11.72 24.23 35.43
C ALA A 105 -11.46 25.74 35.28
N PHE A 106 -10.67 26.11 34.28
CA PHE A 106 -10.36 27.50 33.93
C PHE A 106 -10.53 27.71 32.43
N GLU A 107 -10.72 28.96 32.01
CA GLU A 107 -10.93 29.32 30.61
C GLU A 107 -9.59 29.66 29.93
N VAL A 108 -9.40 29.15 28.72
CA VAL A 108 -8.22 29.38 27.87
C VAL A 108 -8.69 29.81 26.49
N GLU A 109 -8.21 30.94 26.00
CA GLU A 109 -8.46 31.38 24.63
C GLU A 109 -7.41 30.80 23.68
N TYR A 110 -7.86 30.04 22.70
CA TYR A 110 -7.06 29.47 21.63
C TYR A 110 -7.17 30.29 20.35
N ILE A 111 -6.04 30.50 19.68
CA ILE A 111 -5.98 31.17 18.38
C ILE A 111 -5.23 30.25 17.42
N ALA A 112 -5.95 29.68 16.45
CA ALA A 112 -5.36 28.90 15.39
C ALA A 112 -4.79 29.83 14.32
N GLN A 113 -3.52 29.64 13.96
CA GLN A 113 -2.91 30.38 12.85
C GLN A 113 -3.48 29.94 11.50
N ILE A 114 -3.76 28.64 11.35
CA ILE A 114 -4.49 28.07 10.21
C ILE A 114 -5.84 27.63 10.73
N LYS A 115 -6.91 28.28 10.28
CA LYS A 115 -8.26 28.07 10.81
C LYS A 115 -8.89 26.82 10.20
N LYS A 116 -9.91 26.27 10.87
CA LYS A 116 -10.65 25.09 10.40
C LYS A 116 -11.11 25.21 8.94
N ALA A 117 -11.69 26.34 8.56
CA ALA A 117 -12.17 26.57 7.19
C ALA A 117 -11.04 26.54 6.15
N GLU A 118 -9.86 27.06 6.49
CA GLU A 118 -8.69 27.04 5.62
C GLU A 118 -8.12 25.63 5.50
N VAL A 119 -8.04 24.89 6.61
CA VAL A 119 -7.66 23.47 6.60
C VAL A 119 -8.60 22.65 5.72
N ASP A 120 -9.92 22.84 5.85
CA ASP A 120 -10.91 22.11 5.06
C ASP A 120 -10.79 22.42 3.56
N GLN A 121 -10.52 23.69 3.22
CA GLN A 121 -10.28 24.08 1.83
C GLN A 121 -9.00 23.45 1.27
N LEU A 122 -7.88 23.54 2.00
CA LEU A 122 -6.60 22.94 1.58
C LEU A 122 -6.72 21.42 1.41
N VAL A 123 -7.44 20.76 2.32
CA VAL A 123 -7.71 19.32 2.23
C VAL A 123 -8.52 19.00 0.97
N ALA A 124 -9.57 19.76 0.66
CA ALA A 124 -10.39 19.53 -0.53
C ALA A 124 -9.59 19.72 -1.83
N GLU A 125 -8.73 20.73 -1.89
CA GLU A 125 -7.84 20.97 -3.05
C GLU A 125 -6.86 19.82 -3.26
N LEU A 126 -6.21 19.35 -2.18
CA LEU A 126 -5.28 18.23 -2.23
C LEU A 126 -5.98 16.90 -2.54
N GLU A 127 -7.21 16.69 -2.08
CA GLU A 127 -8.02 15.52 -2.43
C GLU A 127 -8.39 15.49 -3.92
N ALA A 128 -8.64 16.65 -4.53
CA ALA A 128 -8.84 16.76 -5.98
C ALA A 128 -7.54 16.44 -6.77
N GLU A 129 -6.37 16.90 -6.30
CA GLU A 129 -5.07 16.52 -6.88
C GLU A 129 -4.83 15.01 -6.75
N ILE A 130 -5.15 14.41 -5.60
CA ILE A 130 -5.09 12.96 -5.38
C ILE A 130 -5.92 12.20 -6.42
N ILE A 131 -7.19 12.60 -6.63
CA ILE A 131 -8.08 11.95 -7.60
C ILE A 131 -7.46 12.02 -9.01
N THR A 132 -7.02 13.20 -9.42
CA THR A 132 -6.39 13.42 -10.74
C THR A 132 -5.16 12.53 -10.95
N LEU A 133 -4.30 12.41 -9.92
CA LEU A 133 -3.13 11.55 -9.98
C LEU A 133 -3.51 10.06 -10.03
N GLN A 134 -4.54 9.64 -9.29
CA GLN A 134 -5.02 8.26 -9.29
C GLN A 134 -5.58 7.89 -10.66
N ASP A 135 -6.43 8.74 -11.25
CA ASP A 135 -7.03 8.49 -12.57
C ASP A 135 -5.95 8.34 -13.66
N ALA A 136 -4.93 9.22 -13.64
CA ALA A 136 -3.82 9.12 -14.59
C ALA A 136 -2.99 7.83 -14.42
N LEU A 137 -2.76 7.40 -13.17
CA LEU A 137 -2.06 6.14 -12.89
C LEU A 137 -2.88 4.93 -13.32
N ASP A 138 -4.20 4.96 -13.11
CA ASP A 138 -5.10 3.89 -13.53
C ASP A 138 -5.20 3.80 -15.06
N GLU A 139 -5.36 4.92 -15.75
CA GLU A 139 -5.31 4.99 -17.21
C GLU A 139 -3.99 4.41 -17.74
N PHE A 140 -2.85 4.80 -17.16
CA PHE A 140 -1.55 4.24 -17.52
C PHE A 140 -1.51 2.72 -17.31
N ASN A 141 -1.99 2.22 -16.17
CA ASN A 141 -2.04 0.79 -15.88
C ASN A 141 -2.87 0.02 -16.93
N HIS A 142 -3.97 0.61 -17.42
CA HIS A 142 -4.87 0.02 -18.40
C HIS A 142 -4.32 0.08 -19.84
N THR A 143 -3.62 1.15 -20.19
CA THR A 143 -3.14 1.39 -21.56
C THR A 143 -1.75 0.83 -21.82
N HIS A 144 -0.87 0.88 -20.81
CA HIS A 144 0.53 0.50 -20.95
C HIS A 144 0.74 -1.03 -20.96
N SER A 145 1.74 -1.46 -21.73
CA SER A 145 2.11 -2.88 -21.84
C SER A 145 3.48 -3.11 -21.22
N VAL A 146 3.60 -4.21 -20.47
CA VAL A 146 4.89 -4.72 -20.01
C VAL A 146 5.47 -5.67 -21.05
N ALA A 147 6.80 -5.63 -21.19
CA ALA A 147 7.56 -6.62 -21.94
C ALA A 147 7.28 -8.02 -21.38
N GLN A 148 7.00 -8.97 -22.26
CA GLN A 148 6.98 -10.37 -21.87
C GLN A 148 8.41 -10.79 -21.58
N ALA A 149 8.65 -11.31 -20.37
CA ALA A 149 9.92 -11.94 -20.08
C ALA A 149 10.05 -13.17 -20.98
N ALA A 150 11.16 -13.26 -21.70
CA ALA A 150 11.55 -14.44 -22.47
C ALA A 150 11.77 -15.65 -21.54
#